data_AF-A0A834I8J8-F1
#
_entry.id   AF-A0A834I8J8-F1
#
_cell.length_a   1.000
_cell.length_b   1.000
_cell.length_c   1.000
_cell.angle_alpha   90.00
_cell.angle_beta   90.00
_cell.angle_gamma   90.00
#
_symmetry.space_group_name_H-M   'P 1'
#
loop_
_entity.id
_entity.type
_entity.pdbx_description
1 polymer ?
#
loop_
_entity_poly.entity_id
_entity_poly.type
_entity_poly.pdbx_seq_one_letter_code
_entity_poly.pdbx_strand_id
1 'polypeptide(L)' 'MPMNAVNPTDAQPLVGIIMGSQSDWATLEHTANMLKQLEVPFEAEVVSAHRTPDRLFEYAETARVRGIQ' A
#
# COMPACT_ATOMS: atom_id res chain seq x y z
N MET A 1 4.16 15.73 30.70
CA MET A 1 4.72 14.52 30.06
C MET A 1 4.10 14.40 28.67
N PRO A 2 4.75 14.88 27.59
CA PRO A 2 4.18 14.71 26.26
C PRO A 2 4.39 13.26 25.79
N MET A 3 3.28 12.59 25.51
CA MET A 3 3.25 11.33 24.78
C MET A 3 3.62 11.64 23.33
N ASN A 4 4.88 11.37 22.94
CA ASN A 4 5.24 11.30 21.53
C ASN A 4 4.66 9.98 20.99
N ALA A 5 3.42 10.03 20.50
CA ALA A 5 2.92 9.05 19.56
C ALA A 5 3.73 9.22 18.27
N VAL A 6 4.64 8.29 18.00
CA VAL A 6 5.28 8.17 16.70
C VAL A 6 4.16 7.86 15.70
N ASN A 7 3.86 8.82 14.82
CA ASN A 7 2.98 8.60 13.68
C ASN A 7 3.62 7.54 12.77
N PRO A 8 2.92 6.49 12.33
CA PRO A 8 3.49 5.45 11.47
C PRO A 8 3.71 5.91 10.01
N THR A 9 3.85 7.21 9.75
CA THR A 9 3.98 7.78 8.40
C THR A 9 5.43 7.90 7.90
N ASP A 10 6.43 7.47 8.68
CA ASP A 10 7.86 7.55 8.29
C ASP A 10 8.49 6.20 7.92
N ALA A 11 7.72 5.10 7.98
CA ALA A 11 8.21 3.80 7.56
C ALA A 11 8.00 3.62 6.05
N GLN A 12 9.09 3.45 5.30
CA GLN A 12 8.99 3.13 3.88
C GLN A 12 8.16 1.85 3.69
N PRO A 13 7.13 1.88 2.83
CA PRO A 13 6.24 0.74 2.65
C PRO A 13 7.04 -0.43 2.08
N LEU A 14 6.97 -1.58 2.75
CA LEU A 14 7.60 -2.81 2.28
C LEU A 14 6.69 -3.57 1.33
N VAL A 15 5.36 -3.44 1.52
CA VAL A 15 4.34 -4.13 0.74
C VAL A 15 3.40 -3.14 0.07
N GLY A 16 3.13 -3.36 -1.22
CA GLY A 16 2.18 -2.59 -2.00
C GLY A 16 0.88 -3.35 -2.26
N ILE A 17 -0.26 -2.84 -1.78
CA ILE A 17 -1.58 -3.41 -2.06
C ILE A 17 -2.24 -2.59 -3.16
N ILE A 18 -2.18 -3.07 -4.40
CA ILE A 18 -2.88 -2.43 -5.53
C ILE A 18 -4.21 -3.08 -5.83
N MET A 19 -5.19 -2.27 -6.20
CA MET A 19 -6.54 -2.76 -6.52
C MET A 19 -7.14 -2.04 -7.73
N GLY A 20 -7.96 -2.75 -8.51
CA GLY A 20 -8.52 -2.21 -9.74
C GLY A 20 -9.63 -1.18 -9.52
N SER A 21 -10.29 -1.24 -8.36
CA SER A 21 -11.44 -0.42 -7.99
C SER A 21 -11.59 -0.33 -6.46
N GLN A 22 -12.33 0.68 -5.97
CA GLN A 22 -12.63 0.79 -4.54
C GLN A 22 -13.50 -0.36 -4.02
N SER A 23 -14.32 -0.99 -4.88
CA SER A 23 -15.12 -2.16 -4.50
C SER A 23 -14.27 -3.37 -4.11
N ASP A 24 -13.03 -3.45 -4.59
CA ASP A 24 -12.11 -4.54 -4.24
C ASP A 24 -11.60 -4.41 -2.79
N TRP A 25 -11.71 -3.22 -2.18
CA TRP A 25 -11.23 -2.95 -0.83
C TRP A 25 -11.86 -3.85 0.22
N ALA A 26 -13.15 -4.18 0.08
CA ALA A 26 -13.85 -5.06 1.02
C ALA A 26 -13.21 -6.46 1.12
N THR A 27 -12.46 -6.90 0.11
CA THR A 27 -11.68 -8.15 0.17
C THR A 27 -10.25 -7.90 0.63
N LEU A 28 -9.61 -6.86 0.09
CA LEU A 28 -8.19 -6.59 0.35
C LEU A 28 -7.93 -6.00 1.75
N GLU A 29 -8.94 -5.45 2.42
CA GLU A 29 -8.82 -4.95 3.78
C GLU A 29 -8.38 -6.04 4.78
N HIS A 30 -8.69 -7.30 4.52
CA HIS A 30 -8.20 -8.41 5.32
C HIS A 30 -6.68 -8.55 5.26
N THR A 31 -6.08 -8.32 4.08
CA THR A 31 -4.62 -8.32 3.90
C THR A 31 -4.00 -7.12 4.61
N ALA A 32 -4.58 -5.93 4.45
CA ALA A 32 -4.15 -4.73 5.15
C ALA A 32 -4.19 -4.90 6.68
N ASN A 33 -5.26 -5.51 7.20
CA ASN A 33 -5.40 -5.77 8.63
C ASN A 33 -4.37 -6.79 9.15
N MET A 34 -4.06 -7.84 8.37
CA MET A 34 -2.99 -8.78 8.71
C MET A 34 -1.62 -8.09 8.76
N LEU A 35 -1.30 -7.26 7.76
CA LEU A 35 -0.03 -6.52 7.72
C LEU A 35 0.08 -5.54 8.90
N LYS A 36 -1.02 -4.88 9.30
CA LYS A 36 -1.06 -4.08 10.53
C LYS A 36 -0.76 -4.91 11.78
N GLN A 37 -1.35 -6.10 11.91
CA GLN A 37 -1.12 -6.98 13.06
C GLN A 37 0.33 -7.48 13.13
N LEU A 38 0.96 -7.67 11.97
CA LEU A 38 2.36 -8.08 11.87
C LEU A 38 3.34 -6.88 11.94
N GLU A 39 2.83 -5.66 12.13
CA GLU A 39 3.61 -4.42 12.12
C GLU A 39 4.46 -4.24 10.85
N VAL A 40 3.97 -4.77 9.71
CA VAL A 40 4.61 -4.62 8.40
C VAL A 40 4.12 -3.32 7.75
N PRO A 41 5.00 -2.36 7.42
CA PRO A 41 4.62 -1.16 6.68
C PRO A 41 4.11 -1.50 5.28
N PHE A 42 2.96 -0.95 4.91
CA PHE A 42 2.38 -1.16 3.59
C PHE A 42 1.65 0.08 3.10
N GLU A 43 1.42 0.13 1.80
CA GLU A 43 0.56 1.10 1.14
C GLU A 43 -0.60 0.43 0.43
N ALA A 44 -1.68 1.17 0.20
CA ALA A 44 -2.83 0.68 -0.53
C ALA A 44 -3.30 1.72 -1.55
N GLU A 45 -3.33 1.35 -2.83
CA GLU A 45 -3.66 2.27 -3.93
C GLU A 45 -4.62 1.65 -4.94
N VAL A 46 -5.47 2.49 -5.55
CA VAL A 46 -6.36 2.08 -6.64
C VAL A 46 -5.64 2.27 -7.97
N VAL A 47 -5.14 1.18 -8.53
CA VAL A 47 -4.39 1.13 -9.80
C VAL A 47 -5.09 0.15 -10.73
N SER A 48 -5.81 0.68 -11.72
CA SER A 48 -6.63 -0.12 -12.62
C SER A 48 -5.88 -0.47 -13.89
N ALA A 49 -5.60 -1.76 -14.11
CA ALA A 49 -4.94 -2.26 -15.32
C ALA A 49 -5.68 -1.88 -16.62
N HIS A 50 -7.02 -1.88 -16.60
CA HIS A 50 -7.83 -1.63 -17.80
C HIS A 50 -8.18 -0.16 -18.03
N ARG A 51 -8.29 0.64 -16.97
CA ARG A 51 -8.71 2.05 -17.08
C ARG A 51 -7.54 3.02 -17.06
N THR A 52 -6.47 2.66 -16.36
CA THR A 52 -5.27 3.49 -16.17
C THR A 52 -4.03 2.60 -16.30
N PRO A 53 -3.77 2.03 -17.50
CA PRO A 53 -2.61 1.15 -17.71
C PRO A 53 -1.29 1.87 -17.41
N ASP A 54 -1.15 3.14 -17.78
CA ASP A 54 0.07 3.92 -17.53
C ASP A 54 0.42 4.01 -16.03
N ARG A 55 -0.60 4.19 -15.17
CA ARG A 55 -0.41 4.17 -13.72
C ARG A 55 0.05 2.82 -13.20
N LEU A 56 -0.41 1.72 -13.80
CA LEU A 56 0.06 0.38 -13.44
C LEU A 56 1.54 0.21 -13.77
N PHE A 57 1.96 0.64 -14.96
CA PHE A 57 3.36 0.61 -15.35
C PHE A 57 4.22 1.48 -14.46
N GLU A 58 3.82 2.74 -14.24
CA GLU A 58 4.54 3.67 -13.35
C GLU A 58 4.65 3.11 -11.93
N TYR A 59 3.58 2.52 -11.40
CA TYR A 59 3.60 1.88 -10.09
C TYR A 59 4.61 0.74 -10.04
N ALA A 60 4.56 -0.18 -11.01
CA ALA A 60 5.45 -1.34 -11.06
C ALA A 60 6.92 -0.96 -11.27
N GLU A 61 7.21 0.03 -12.11
CA GLU A 61 8.58 0.51 -12.37
C GLU A 61 9.20 1.19 -11.13
N THR A 62 8.39 1.94 -10.38
CA THR A 62 8.87 2.69 -9.21
C THR A 62 8.83 1.90 -7.91
N ALA A 63 8.03 0.82 -7.81
CA ALA A 63 7.84 0.04 -6.58
C ALA A 63 9.17 -0.41 -5.95
N ARG A 64 10.07 -1.01 -6.75
CA ARG A 64 11.38 -1.46 -6.26
C ARG A 64 12.24 -0.29 -5.76
N VAL A 65 12.19 0.86 -6.43
CA VAL A 65 12.95 2.06 -6.04
C VAL A 65 12.42 2.62 -4.72
N ARG A 66 11.11 2.49 -4.47
CA ARG A 66 10.44 2.84 -3.22
C ARG A 66 10.66 1.82 -2.09
N GLY A 67 11.40 0.74 -2.33
CA GLY A 67 11.65 -0.32 -1.35
C GLY A 67 10.54 -1.36 -1.21
N ILE A 68 9.52 -1.32 -2.07
CA ILE A 68 8.43 -2.29 -2.12
C ILE A 68 8.91 -3.57 -2.82
N GLN A 69 8.58 -4.73 -2.25
CA GLN A 69 9.02 -6.05 -2.74
C GLN A 69 7.87 -7.04 -2.92
#